data_AF-A0A1E1V9A6-F1
#
_entry.id   AF-A0A1E1V9A6-F1
#
_cell.length_a   1.000
_cell.length_b   1.000
_cell.length_c   1.000
_cell.angle_alpha   90.00
_cell.angle_beta   90.00
_cell.angle_gamma   90.00
#
_symmetry.space_group_name_H-M   'P 1'
#
loop_
_entity.id
_entity.type
_entity.pdbx_description
1 polymer ?
#
loop_
_entity_poly.entity_id
_entity_poly.type
_entity_poly.pdbx_seq_one_letter_code
_entity_poly.pdbx_strand_id
1 'polypeptide(L)'
;MGTDFDAWLAKAFRKGPFTALIVLVRIAEPKIEPLRSTYVHVIGDEIDWGDIILMFRSAGVSWDAVAFFPTRAEKGGPLDDALARTRLRSLEDGLERDRLVLNHGELFDVWGRRMRVDET
;
A
#
# COMPACT_ATOMS: atom_id res chain seq x y z
N MET A 1 -4.02 21.48 4.40
CA MET A 1 -3.04 20.70 5.18
C MET A 1 -3.10 19.29 4.63
N GLY A 2 -1.98 18.72 4.19
CA GLY A 2 -1.92 17.33 3.69
C GLY A 2 -1.74 16.32 4.81
N THR A 3 -2.16 15.09 4.56
CA THR A 3 -1.96 13.90 5.41
C THR A 3 -0.50 13.42 5.35
N ASP A 4 -0.13 12.46 6.21
CA ASP A 4 1.18 11.81 6.11
C ASP A 4 1.32 11.02 4.81
N PHE A 5 0.20 10.49 4.30
CA PHE A 5 0.13 9.87 2.98
C PHE A 5 0.50 10.86 1.87
N ASP A 6 -0.09 12.05 1.85
CA ASP A 6 0.19 13.04 0.78
C ASP A 6 1.67 13.43 0.78
N ALA A 7 2.23 13.64 1.97
CA ALA A 7 3.66 13.93 2.14
C ALA A 7 4.56 12.75 1.69
N TRP A 8 4.14 11.52 1.97
CA TRP A 8 4.83 10.33 1.53
C TRP A 8 4.76 10.15 0.01
N LEU A 9 3.58 10.30 -0.60
CA LEU A 9 3.38 10.10 -2.03
C LEU A 9 4.25 11.06 -2.83
N ALA A 10 4.24 12.35 -2.49
CA ALA A 10 5.11 13.35 -3.10
C ALA A 10 6.59 12.95 -2.98
N LYS A 11 7.03 12.45 -1.82
CA LYS A 11 8.41 11.97 -1.61
C LYS A 11 8.72 10.72 -2.43
N ALA A 12 7.82 9.77 -2.49
CA ALA A 12 7.97 8.55 -3.26
C ALA A 12 8.06 8.86 -4.75
N PHE A 13 7.24 9.81 -5.23
CA PHE A 13 7.15 10.21 -6.63
C PHE A 13 8.35 11.04 -7.11
N ARG A 14 9.12 11.68 -6.22
CA ARG A 14 10.40 12.33 -6.60
C ARG A 14 11.39 11.40 -7.32
N LYS A 15 11.23 10.08 -7.17
CA LYS A 15 12.01 9.06 -7.90
C LYS A 15 11.37 8.64 -9.23
N GLY A 16 10.38 9.38 -9.72
CA GLY A 16 9.58 9.11 -10.91
C GLY A 16 8.42 8.14 -10.67
N PRO A 17 7.66 7.82 -11.74
CA PRO A 17 6.53 6.89 -11.70
C PRO A 17 6.88 5.50 -11.13
N PHE A 18 5.90 4.83 -10.53
CA PHE A 18 6.07 3.52 -9.92
C PHE A 18 4.77 2.73 -9.86
N THR A 19 4.86 1.44 -9.54
CA THR A 19 3.71 0.62 -9.19
C THR A 19 3.60 0.55 -7.68
N ALA A 20 2.46 0.96 -7.12
CA ALA A 20 2.16 0.71 -5.71
C ALA A 20 1.44 -0.63 -5.60
N LEU A 21 2.04 -1.61 -4.90
CA LEU A 21 1.30 -2.78 -4.43
C LEU A 21 0.60 -2.37 -3.14
N ILE A 22 -0.67 -2.73 -3.00
CA ILE A 22 -1.55 -2.23 -1.97
C ILE A 22 -2.15 -3.40 -1.23
N VAL A 23 -2.17 -3.34 0.10
CA VAL A 23 -2.80 -4.34 0.95
C VAL A 23 -3.70 -3.63 1.96
N LEU A 24 -5.00 -3.91 1.90
CA LEU A 24 -5.96 -3.51 2.94
C LEU A 24 -5.87 -4.48 4.09
N VAL A 25 -5.83 -3.97 5.32
CA VAL A 25 -5.73 -4.78 6.53
C VAL A 25 -6.80 -4.41 7.54
N ARG A 26 -7.20 -5.40 8.34
CA ARG A 26 -7.98 -5.22 9.57
C ARG A 26 -7.05 -5.34 10.76
N ILE A 27 -7.25 -4.49 11.75
CA ILE A 27 -6.55 -4.53 13.03
C ILE A 27 -7.54 -5.09 14.05
N ALA A 28 -7.42 -6.39 14.35
CA ALA A 28 -8.23 -7.08 15.34
C ALA A 28 -7.28 -7.60 16.42
N GLU A 29 -7.08 -6.84 17.50
CA GLU A 29 -6.10 -7.19 18.54
C GLU A 29 -6.24 -8.65 19.01
N PRO A 30 -5.14 -9.42 19.05
CA PRO A 30 -3.73 -9.02 18.89
C PRO A 30 -3.18 -9.16 17.44
N LYS A 31 -4.04 -9.36 16.43
CA LYS A 31 -3.66 -9.72 15.07
C LYS A 31 -3.96 -8.62 14.05
N ILE A 32 -3.11 -8.55 13.04
CA ILE A 32 -3.38 -7.77 11.83
C ILE A 32 -3.68 -8.79 10.73
N GLU A 33 -4.82 -8.61 10.07
CA GLU A 33 -5.36 -9.54 9.07
C GLU A 33 -5.39 -8.87 7.70
N PRO A 34 -4.64 -9.38 6.70
CA PRO A 34 -4.80 -8.96 5.31
C PRO A 34 -6.21 -9.28 4.79
N LEU A 35 -6.86 -8.31 4.15
CA LEU A 35 -8.24 -8.44 3.66
C LEU A 35 -8.30 -8.58 2.14
N ARG A 36 -7.66 -7.65 1.44
CA ARG A 36 -7.65 -7.53 -0.02
C ARG A 36 -6.32 -6.93 -0.44
N SER A 37 -5.86 -7.32 -1.61
CA SER A 37 -4.68 -6.75 -2.23
C SER A 37 -5.03 -6.22 -3.63
N THR A 38 -4.28 -5.25 -4.10
CA THR A 38 -4.35 -4.77 -5.49
C THR A 38 -3.04 -4.08 -5.85
N TYR A 39 -2.91 -3.61 -7.08
CA TYR A 39 -1.85 -2.68 -7.45
C TYR A 39 -2.39 -1.55 -8.32
N VAL A 40 -1.70 -0.42 -8.31
CA VAL A 40 -1.95 0.71 -9.20
C VAL A 40 -0.64 1.26 -9.75
N HIS A 41 -0.69 1.82 -10.95
CA HIS A 41 0.44 2.58 -11.50
C HIS A 41 0.28 4.06 -11.12
N VAL A 42 1.24 4.55 -10.36
CA VAL A 42 1.32 5.96 -9.96
C VAL A 42 2.15 6.69 -11.01
N ILE A 43 1.46 7.49 -11.83
CA ILE A 43 2.04 8.25 -12.94
C ILE A 43 2.23 9.73 -12.60
N GLY A 44 1.59 10.20 -11.53
CA GLY A 44 1.70 11.56 -10.95
C GLY A 44 1.47 11.50 -9.44
N ASP A 45 1.61 12.64 -8.77
CA ASP A 45 1.36 12.80 -7.33
C ASP A 45 0.12 13.64 -7.04
N GLU A 46 -0.81 13.78 -8.00
CA GLU A 46 -2.05 14.54 -7.80
C GLU A 46 -3.10 13.79 -6.97
N ILE A 47 -2.89 12.50 -6.68
CA ILE A 47 -3.80 11.68 -5.88
C ILE A 47 -3.66 12.07 -4.41
N ASP A 48 -4.75 12.49 -3.79
CA ASP A 48 -4.78 12.73 -2.34
C ASP A 48 -5.36 11.54 -1.56
N TRP A 49 -5.29 11.62 -0.23
CA TRP A 49 -5.86 10.58 0.63
C TRP A 49 -7.37 10.35 0.43
N GLY A 50 -8.13 11.40 0.10
CA GLY A 50 -9.57 11.29 -0.16
C GLY A 50 -9.86 10.42 -1.39
N ASP A 51 -9.07 10.57 -2.45
CA ASP A 51 -9.14 9.72 -3.65
C ASP A 51 -8.86 8.25 -3.32
N ILE A 52 -7.88 7.99 -2.46
CA ILE A 52 -7.54 6.63 -1.98
C ILE A 52 -8.72 6.01 -1.21
N ILE A 53 -9.34 6.77 -0.30
CA ILE A 53 -10.54 6.31 0.43
C ILE A 53 -11.64 5.97 -0.58
N LEU A 54 -11.87 6.81 -1.59
CA LEU A 54 -12.89 6.58 -2.61
C LEU A 54 -12.60 5.32 -3.43
N MET A 55 -11.34 5.11 -3.82
CA MET A 55 -10.90 3.90 -4.52
C MET A 55 -11.20 2.63 -3.72
N PHE A 56 -10.88 2.62 -2.42
CA PHE A 56 -11.07 1.43 -1.57
C PHE A 56 -12.50 1.18 -1.12
N ARG A 57 -13.42 2.16 -1.21
CA ARG A 57 -14.86 1.90 -0.97
C ARG A 57 -15.41 0.80 -1.86
N SER A 58 -14.88 0.68 -3.08
CA SER A 58 -15.26 -0.39 -4.02
C SER A 58 -14.81 -1.80 -3.60
N ALA A 59 -13.88 -1.93 -2.66
CA ALA A 59 -13.32 -3.22 -2.25
C ALA A 59 -14.30 -4.09 -1.44
N GLY A 60 -15.41 -3.51 -0.96
CA GLY A 60 -16.47 -4.26 -0.26
C GLY A 60 -16.08 -4.83 1.10
N VAL A 61 -14.98 -4.34 1.71
CA VAL A 61 -14.47 -4.78 3.01
C VAL A 61 -14.28 -3.59 3.95
N SER A 62 -14.56 -3.78 5.24
CA SER A 62 -14.19 -2.82 6.29
C SER A 62 -12.72 -3.02 6.65
N TRP A 63 -11.89 -2.01 6.45
CA TRP A 63 -10.45 -2.00 6.69
C TRP A 63 -10.08 -0.91 7.69
N ASP A 64 -8.99 -1.12 8.44
CA ASP A 64 -8.52 -0.20 9.49
C ASP A 64 -7.21 0.49 9.10
N ALA A 65 -6.41 -0.17 8.25
CA ALA A 65 -5.21 0.40 7.66
C ALA A 65 -4.95 -0.14 6.26
N VAL A 66 -4.05 0.52 5.54
CA VAL A 66 -3.58 0.11 4.21
C VAL A 66 -2.08 0.27 4.11
N ALA A 67 -1.41 -0.78 3.59
CA ALA A 67 0.01 -0.79 3.31
C ALA A 67 0.27 -0.54 1.82
N PHE A 68 1.22 0.34 1.53
CA PHE A 68 1.71 0.60 0.19
C PHE A 68 3.16 0.15 0.03
N PHE A 69 3.44 -0.61 -1.04
CA PHE A 69 4.78 -1.08 -1.39
C PHE A 69 5.18 -0.47 -2.74
N PRO A 70 5.89 0.66 -2.74
CA PRO A 70 6.30 1.32 -3.98
C PRO A 70 7.38 0.50 -4.68
N THR A 71 7.05 -0.02 -5.85
CA THR A 71 7.91 -0.91 -6.64
C THR A 71 8.17 -0.31 -8.02
N ARG A 72 9.42 -0.37 -8.49
CA ARG A 72 9.82 0.09 -9.82
C ARG A 72 10.46 -1.03 -10.61
N ALA A 73 10.36 -0.94 -11.93
CA ALA A 73 11.12 -1.81 -12.81
C ALA A 73 12.63 -1.50 -12.69
N GLU A 74 13.48 -2.44 -13.10
CA GLU A 74 14.95 -2.28 -13.03
C GLU A 74 15.45 -1.03 -13.76
N LYS A 75 14.80 -0.67 -14.87
CA LYS A 75 15.12 0.52 -15.66
C LYS A 75 14.46 1.81 -15.13
N GLY A 76 13.80 1.74 -13.98
CA GLY A 76 12.93 2.80 -13.47
C GLY A 76 11.50 2.73 -14.04
N GLY A 77 10.59 3.53 -13.46
CA GLY A 77 9.18 3.55 -13.86
C GLY A 77 8.34 2.41 -13.27
N PRO A 78 7.05 2.33 -13.65
CA PRO A 78 6.14 1.30 -13.18
C PRO A 78 6.52 -0.08 -13.72
N LEU A 79 6.09 -1.12 -13.02
CA LEU A 79 6.12 -2.49 -13.52
C LEU A 79 5.10 -2.67 -14.66
N ASP A 80 5.35 -3.59 -15.58
CA ASP A 80 4.27 -4.12 -16.42
C ASP A 80 3.28 -4.94 -15.57
N ASP A 81 2.06 -5.12 -16.07
CA ASP A 81 1.00 -5.80 -15.34
C ASP A 81 1.33 -7.25 -14.95
N ALA A 82 2.08 -7.97 -15.80
CA ALA A 82 2.41 -9.38 -15.54
C ALA A 82 3.39 -9.49 -14.37
N LEU A 83 4.38 -8.60 -14.33
CA LEU A 83 5.32 -8.49 -13.23
C LEU A 83 4.65 -7.92 -11.99
N ALA A 84 3.76 -6.93 -12.11
CA ALA A 84 2.97 -6.40 -10.99
C ALA A 84 2.12 -7.50 -10.32
N ARG A 85 1.41 -8.31 -11.11
CA ARG A 85 0.64 -9.47 -10.61
C ARG A 85 1.55 -10.49 -9.92
N THR A 86 2.71 -10.78 -10.50
CA THR A 86 3.69 -11.69 -9.88
C THR A 86 4.18 -11.16 -8.54
N ARG A 87 4.53 -9.86 -8.46
CA ARG A 87 5.00 -9.23 -7.22
C ARG A 87 3.91 -9.14 -6.16
N LEU A 88 2.67 -8.85 -6.55
CA LEU A 88 1.53 -8.85 -5.64
C LEU A 88 1.33 -10.24 -5.02
N ARG A 89 1.38 -11.30 -5.83
CA ARG A 89 1.29 -12.68 -5.32
C ARG A 89 2.42 -13.05 -4.36
N SER A 90 3.66 -12.67 -4.69
CA SER A 90 4.78 -12.89 -3.77
C SER A 90 4.63 -12.14 -2.44
N LEU A 91 4.03 -10.95 -2.48
CA LEU A 91 3.71 -10.19 -1.27
C LEU A 91 2.62 -10.88 -0.45
N GLU A 92 1.56 -11.39 -1.09
CA GLU A 92 0.51 -12.18 -0.44
C GLU A 92 1.08 -13.43 0.24
N ASP A 93 1.87 -14.24 -0.49
CA ASP A 93 2.55 -15.42 0.04
C ASP A 93 3.47 -15.08 1.24
N GLY A 94 4.09 -13.90 1.20
CA GLY A 94 4.93 -13.40 2.30
C GLY A 94 4.10 -13.05 3.54
N LEU A 95 2.98 -12.35 3.34
CA LEU A 95 2.08 -11.95 4.42
C LEU A 95 1.36 -13.12 5.09
N GLU A 96 1.08 -14.19 4.34
CA GLU A 96 0.55 -15.43 4.91
C GLU A 96 1.54 -16.10 5.88
N ARG A 97 2.85 -15.94 5.63
CA ARG A 97 3.91 -16.51 6.47
C ARG A 97 4.28 -15.61 7.64
N ASP A 98 4.37 -14.30 7.39
CA ASP A 98 4.79 -13.32 8.38
C ASP A 98 4.11 -11.95 8.15
N ARG A 99 3.27 -11.56 9.11
CA ARG A 99 2.58 -10.25 9.10
C ARG A 99 3.54 -9.06 9.21
N LEU A 100 4.76 -9.25 9.73
CA LEU A 100 5.76 -8.18 9.84
C LEU A 100 6.24 -7.70 8.47
N VAL A 101 5.96 -8.45 7.40
CA VAL A 101 6.20 -7.99 6.02
C VAL A 101 5.52 -6.65 5.74
N LEU A 102 4.42 -6.31 6.43
CA LEU A 102 3.78 -4.99 6.37
C LEU A 102 4.74 -3.84 6.69
N ASN A 103 5.71 -4.05 7.59
CA ASN A 103 6.68 -3.03 7.97
C ASN A 103 7.75 -2.74 6.89
N HIS A 104 7.84 -3.55 5.83
CA HIS A 104 8.65 -3.22 4.65
C HIS A 104 7.94 -2.25 3.70
N GLY A 105 6.63 -2.07 3.87
CA GLY A 105 5.83 -1.09 3.17
C GLY A 105 5.62 0.19 3.99
N GLU A 106 4.68 0.98 3.52
CA GLU A 106 4.29 2.25 4.13
C GLU A 106 2.83 2.13 4.55
N LEU A 107 2.60 2.06 5.86
CA LEU A 107 1.31 1.74 6.46
C LEU A 107 0.62 3.02 6.95
N PHE A 108 -0.64 3.18 6.59
CA PHE A 108 -1.47 4.33 6.97
C PHE A 108 -2.80 3.87 7.56
N ASP A 109 -3.26 4.55 8.60
CA ASP A 109 -4.60 4.35 9.15
C ASP A 109 -5.69 5.01 8.28
N VAL A 110 -6.98 4.83 8.63
CA VAL A 110 -8.12 5.41 7.90
C VAL A 110 -8.09 6.94 7.74
N TRP A 111 -7.29 7.66 8.53
CA TRP A 111 -7.11 9.10 8.45
C TRP A 111 -5.86 9.52 7.66
N GLY A 112 -5.13 8.57 7.07
CA GLY A 112 -3.93 8.84 6.28
C GLY A 112 -2.71 9.16 7.13
N ARG A 113 -2.73 8.80 8.42
CA ARG A 113 -1.59 8.98 9.33
C ARG A 113 -0.69 7.76 9.29
N ARG A 114 0.62 7.97 9.30
CA ARG A 114 1.58 6.85 9.24
C ARG A 114 1.54 6.05 10.54
N MET A 115 1.58 4.73 10.43
CA MET A 115 1.64 3.79 11.55
C MET A 115 2.70 2.70 11.33
N ARG A 116 2.95 1.88 12.36
CA ARG A 116 3.84 0.70 12.31
C ARG A 116 3.18 -0.47 13.02
N VAL A 117 3.60 -1.68 12.66
CA VAL A 117 3.18 -2.92 13.32
C VAL A 117 4.28 -3.34 14.30
N ASP A 118 3.91 -3.53 15.57
CA ASP A 118 4.84 -4.00 16.60
C ASP A 118 4.87 -5.54 16.66
N GLU A 119 6.04 -6.10 16.99
CA GLU A 119 6.18 -7.52 17.35
C GLU A 119 5.46 -7.75 18.68
N THR A 120 4.51 -8.68 18.70
CA THR A 120 3.79 -9.09 19.93
C THR A 120 4.40 -10.35 20.50
#